data_AF-A0A1A8VG99-F1
#
_entry.id   AF-A0A1A8VG99-F1
#
_cell.length_a   1.000
_cell.length_b   1.000
_cell.length_c   1.000
_cell.angle_alpha   90.00
_cell.angle_beta   90.00
_cell.angle_gamma   90.00
#
_symmetry.space_group_name_H-M   'P 1'
#
loop_
_entity.id
_entity.type
_entity.pdbx_description
1 polymer ?
#
loop_
_entity_poly.entity_id
_entity_poly.type
_entity_poly.pdbx_seq_one_letter_code
_entity_poly.pdbx_strand_id
1 'polypeptide(L)'
;PTQRADGWETARRLDRPKELKTDHQGILQVPGWEWAVFRLGHPGIISSIEVDTNHFKGNFPDSCRIEACLLSPEEESQCITTRWNSGKWKLLLPPQKLRSHRRHCYATSDLILDQ
;
A
#
# COMPACT_ATOMS: atom_id res chain seq x y z
N PRO A 1 -0.55 7.03 16.39
CA PRO A 1 0.57 6.23 16.95
C PRO A 1 1.50 7.08 17.84
N THR A 2 1.86 6.58 19.03
CA THR A 2 2.76 7.30 19.95
C THR A 2 4.23 6.91 19.73
N GLN A 3 4.47 5.73 19.16
CA GLN A 3 5.80 5.21 18.85
C GLN A 3 5.78 4.24 17.65
N ARG A 4 6.97 3.80 17.18
CA ARG A 4 7.10 2.86 16.04
C ARG A 4 6.45 1.51 16.29
N ALA A 5 6.50 1.01 17.53
CA ALA A 5 5.99 -0.30 17.90
C ALA A 5 4.48 -0.46 17.70
N ASP A 6 3.76 0.64 17.49
CA ASP A 6 2.32 0.66 17.23
C ASP A 6 1.99 0.57 15.73
N GLY A 7 3.01 0.46 14.86
CA GLY A 7 2.86 0.39 13.41
C GLY A 7 3.17 -1.00 12.82
N TRP A 8 3.05 -1.10 11.50
CA TRP A 8 3.45 -2.30 10.75
C TRP A 8 4.85 -2.11 10.17
N GLU A 9 5.75 -3.04 10.45
CA GLU A 9 7.11 -3.10 9.92
C GLU A 9 7.41 -4.51 9.41
N THR A 10 8.13 -4.61 8.30
CA THR A 10 8.58 -5.88 7.72
C THR A 10 10.10 -6.00 7.77
N ALA A 11 10.60 -7.25 7.73
CA ALA A 11 12.04 -7.50 7.63
C ALA A 11 12.58 -6.98 6.29
N ARG A 12 13.85 -6.59 6.26
CA ARG A 12 14.51 -6.22 5.00
C ARG A 12 14.59 -7.45 4.10
N ARG A 13 14.12 -7.32 2.86
CA ARG A 13 14.30 -8.36 1.85
C ARG A 13 15.77 -8.50 1.46
N LEU A 14 16.21 -9.76 1.34
CA LEU A 14 17.61 -10.11 1.00
C LEU A 14 17.90 -10.01 -0.51
N ASP A 15 16.87 -9.94 -1.35
CA ASP A 15 16.97 -9.80 -2.80
C ASP A 15 17.12 -8.34 -3.26
N ARG A 16 17.39 -7.41 -2.33
CA ARG A 16 17.66 -6.01 -2.66
C ARG A 16 18.95 -5.90 -3.49
N PRO A 17 18.92 -5.28 -4.68
CA PRO A 17 20.10 -5.13 -5.52
C PRO A 17 21.13 -4.19 -4.89
N LYS A 18 22.41 -4.39 -5.24
CA LYS A 18 23.52 -3.54 -4.79
C LYS A 18 23.40 -2.10 -5.32
N GLU A 19 22.98 -1.97 -6.57
CA GLU A 19 22.74 -0.70 -7.23
C GLU A 19 21.24 -0.39 -7.20
N LEU A 20 20.89 0.71 -6.53
CA LEU A 20 19.51 1.17 -6.43
C LEU A 20 19.18 2.08 -7.62
N LYS A 21 18.10 1.77 -8.33
CA LYS A 21 17.59 2.58 -9.45
C LYS A 21 16.24 3.18 -9.08
N THR A 22 16.00 4.39 -9.57
CA THR A 22 14.69 5.04 -9.45
C THR A 22 14.11 5.28 -10.84
N ASP A 23 12.79 5.30 -10.94
CA ASP A 23 12.11 5.73 -12.17
C ASP A 23 12.05 7.26 -12.27
N HIS A 24 11.38 7.76 -13.31
CA HIS A 24 11.18 9.19 -13.56
C HIS A 24 10.36 9.91 -12.48
N GLN A 25 9.62 9.18 -11.64
CA GLN A 25 8.88 9.71 -10.49
C GLN A 25 9.71 9.64 -9.20
N GLY A 26 10.94 9.13 -9.26
CA GLY A 26 11.84 8.96 -8.13
C GLY A 26 11.51 7.74 -7.26
N ILE A 27 10.68 6.82 -7.74
CA ILE A 27 10.28 5.62 -7.01
C ILE A 27 11.33 4.54 -7.18
N LEU A 28 11.74 3.94 -6.06
CA LEU A 28 12.76 2.90 -6.03
C LEU A 28 12.26 1.63 -6.70
N GLN A 29 13.02 1.14 -7.68
CA GLN A 29 12.74 -0.08 -8.41
C GLN A 29 13.45 -1.25 -7.72
N VAL A 30 12.72 -2.00 -6.91
CA VAL A 30 13.22 -3.22 -6.23
C VAL A 30 12.31 -4.41 -6.54
N PRO A 31 12.85 -5.65 -6.49
CA PRO A 31 12.05 -6.84 -6.69
C PRO A 31 10.98 -6.98 -5.60
N GLY A 32 9.74 -7.20 -6.06
CA GLY A 32 8.59 -7.51 -5.22
C GLY A 32 8.11 -6.38 -4.30
N TRP A 33 7.08 -6.69 -3.53
CA TRP A 33 6.37 -5.77 -2.65
C TRP A 33 6.02 -6.46 -1.34
N GLU A 34 6.00 -5.70 -0.27
CA GLU A 34 5.35 -6.09 0.96
C GLU A 34 3.92 -5.55 0.93
N TRP A 35 2.95 -6.34 1.39
CA TRP A 35 1.54 -5.99 1.31
C TRP A 35 0.78 -6.40 2.57
N ALA A 36 -0.31 -5.69 2.82
CA ALA A 36 -1.30 -6.01 3.85
C ALA A 36 -2.69 -5.84 3.23
N VAL A 37 -3.61 -6.76 3.56
CA VAL A 37 -4.99 -6.72 3.10
C VAL A 37 -5.90 -6.35 4.26
N PHE A 38 -6.76 -5.36 4.04
CA PHE A 38 -7.73 -4.90 5.02
C PHE A 38 -9.15 -5.10 4.47
N ARG A 39 -9.98 -5.84 5.19
CA ARG A 39 -11.42 -5.92 4.90
C ARG A 39 -12.13 -4.73 5.52
N LEU A 40 -12.79 -3.92 4.70
CA LEU A 40 -13.58 -2.79 5.19
C LEU A 40 -14.84 -3.29 5.93
N GLY A 41 -15.31 -2.49 6.89
CA GLY A 41 -16.52 -2.81 7.66
C GLY A 41 -17.81 -2.79 6.82
N HIS A 42 -17.82 -2.03 5.73
CA HIS A 42 -18.93 -1.96 4.78
C HIS A 42 -18.43 -1.58 3.37
N PRO A 43 -19.18 -1.90 2.29
CA PRO A 43 -18.94 -1.36 0.95
C PRO A 43 -19.18 0.16 0.91
N GLY A 44 -18.36 0.89 0.14
CA GLY A 44 -18.53 2.34 0.01
C GLY A 44 -17.56 2.97 -0.98
N ILE A 45 -17.69 4.30 -1.13
CA ILE A 45 -16.80 5.11 -1.97
C ILE A 45 -15.70 5.69 -1.08
N ILE A 46 -14.45 5.48 -1.49
CA ILE A 46 -13.28 6.01 -0.78
C ILE A 46 -13.07 7.45 -1.22
N SER A 47 -13.26 8.41 -0.30
CA SER A 47 -13.08 9.85 -0.57
C SER A 47 -11.67 10.35 -0.25
N SER A 48 -10.96 9.67 0.65
CA SER A 48 -9.61 10.04 1.06
C SER A 48 -8.83 8.85 1.61
N ILE A 49 -7.51 8.91 1.52
CA ILE A 49 -6.59 7.94 2.10
C ILE A 49 -5.49 8.67 2.87
N GLU A 50 -5.16 8.20 4.07
CA GLU A 50 -3.98 8.65 4.81
C GLU A 50 -2.97 7.49 4.94
N VAL A 51 -1.73 7.74 4.51
CA VAL A 51 -0.58 6.86 4.77
C VAL A 51 0.35 7.56 5.75
N ASP A 52 0.33 7.09 7.00
CA ASP A 52 1.13 7.65 8.08
C ASP A 52 2.43 6.87 8.31
N THR A 53 3.55 7.54 8.11
CA THR A 53 4.91 7.03 8.38
C THR A 53 5.52 7.66 9.62
N ASN A 54 4.69 8.24 10.50
CA ASN A 54 5.13 8.79 11.77
C ASN A 54 5.95 7.76 12.55
N HIS A 55 6.94 8.28 13.27
CA HIS A 55 7.99 7.54 13.96
C HIS A 55 8.97 6.74 13.07
N PHE A 56 8.65 6.36 11.85
CA PHE A 56 9.58 5.68 10.92
C PHE A 56 10.53 6.69 10.25
N LYS A 57 11.73 6.86 10.82
CA LYS A 57 12.70 7.89 10.40
C LYS A 57 13.76 7.40 9.40
N GLY A 58 14.02 6.08 9.35
CA GLY A 58 15.04 5.49 8.47
C GLY A 58 14.69 4.10 7.91
N ASN A 59 13.54 3.57 8.29
CA ASN A 59 13.00 2.28 7.89
C ASN A 59 11.57 2.40 7.32
N PHE A 60 11.16 3.62 6.93
CA PHE A 60 9.89 3.83 6.24
C PHE A 60 9.96 3.23 4.83
N PRO A 61 8.83 2.77 4.27
CA PRO A 61 8.78 2.32 2.89
C PRO A 61 9.13 3.44 1.92
N ASP A 62 9.79 3.10 0.81
CA ASP A 62 10.17 4.08 -0.23
C ASP A 62 8.93 4.70 -0.91
N SER A 63 7.96 3.85 -1.21
CA SER A 63 6.70 4.20 -1.86
C SER A 63 5.58 3.26 -1.40
N CYS A 64 4.34 3.65 -1.64
CA CYS A 64 3.17 2.79 -1.50
C CYS A 64 2.28 2.89 -2.73
N ARG A 65 1.57 1.81 -3.03
CA ARG A 65 0.43 1.80 -3.96
C ARG A 65 -0.77 1.21 -3.21
N ILE A 66 -1.97 1.59 -3.59
CA ILE A 66 -3.19 1.04 -2.97
C ILE A 66 -4.07 0.49 -4.07
N GLU A 67 -4.52 -0.73 -3.85
CA GLU A 67 -5.45 -1.44 -4.71
C GLU A 67 -6.70 -1.75 -3.89
N ALA A 68 -7.86 -1.78 -4.54
CA ALA A 68 -9.13 -2.09 -3.90
C ALA A 68 -9.95 -3.03 -4.78
N CYS A 69 -10.83 -3.80 -4.16
CA CYS A 69 -11.80 -4.63 -4.87
C CYS A 69 -13.11 -4.67 -4.10
N LEU A 70 -14.21 -4.79 -4.84
CA LEU A 70 -15.52 -5.13 -4.29
C LEU A 70 -15.77 -6.59 -4.65
N LEU A 71 -16.00 -7.42 -3.64
CA LEU A 71 -16.14 -8.87 -3.78
C LEU A 71 -17.51 -9.33 -3.27
N SER A 72 -18.07 -10.34 -3.92
CA SER A 72 -19.14 -11.14 -3.32
C SER A 72 -18.58 -12.04 -2.19
N PRO A 73 -19.43 -12.60 -1.31
CA PRO A 73 -18.99 -13.53 -0.28
C PRO A 73 -18.23 -14.75 -0.83
N GLU A 74 -18.62 -15.24 -2.01
CA GLU A 74 -17.97 -16.37 -2.69
C GLU A 74 -16.58 -15.96 -3.22
N GLU A 75 -16.49 -14.78 -3.84
CA GLU A 75 -15.22 -14.24 -4.34
C GLU A 75 -14.24 -13.97 -3.19
N GLU A 76 -14.72 -13.44 -2.07
CA GLU A 76 -13.93 -13.26 -0.85
C GLU A 76 -13.40 -14.60 -0.32
N SER A 77 -14.26 -15.62 -0.22
CA SER A 77 -13.86 -16.95 0.25
C SER A 77 -12.77 -17.58 -0.63
N GLN A 78 -12.85 -17.36 -1.95
CA GLN A 78 -11.82 -17.80 -2.89
C GLN A 78 -10.49 -17.02 -2.70
N CYS A 79 -10.57 -15.70 -2.48
CA CYS A 79 -9.40 -14.88 -2.19
C CYS A 79 -8.70 -15.31 -0.90
N ILE A 80 -9.46 -15.63 0.16
CA ILE A 80 -8.92 -16.14 1.43
C ILE A 80 -8.18 -17.47 1.19
N THR A 81 -8.78 -18.39 0.44
CA THR A 81 -8.18 -19.69 0.11
C THR A 81 -6.85 -19.56 -0.64
N THR A 82 -6.76 -18.57 -1.54
CA THR A 82 -5.55 -18.28 -2.32
C THR A 82 -4.57 -17.33 -1.61
N ARG A 83 -4.85 -16.98 -0.34
CA ARG A 83 -4.07 -16.02 0.46
C ARG A 83 -3.91 -14.68 -0.25
N TRP A 84 -4.98 -14.20 -0.88
CA TRP A 84 -5.08 -12.93 -1.59
C TRP A 84 -4.19 -12.79 -2.83
N ASN A 85 -3.57 -13.89 -3.29
CA ASN A 85 -2.74 -13.88 -4.49
C ASN A 85 -3.56 -13.83 -5.81
N SER A 86 -4.88 -14.00 -5.75
CA SER A 86 -5.74 -14.05 -6.96
C SER A 86 -7.02 -13.20 -6.84
N GLY A 87 -6.91 -11.99 -6.30
CA GLY A 87 -8.05 -11.07 -6.18
C GLY A 87 -8.28 -10.22 -7.45
N LYS A 88 -9.52 -9.73 -7.63
CA LYS A 88 -9.89 -8.73 -8.66
C LYS A 88 -9.47 -7.31 -8.24
N TRP A 89 -8.22 -7.17 -7.81
CA TRP A 89 -7.64 -5.91 -7.34
C TRP A 89 -7.58 -4.89 -8.48
N LYS A 90 -8.11 -3.70 -8.21
CA LYS A 90 -8.06 -2.54 -9.11
C LYS A 90 -7.18 -1.47 -8.48
N LEU A 91 -6.37 -0.80 -9.29
CA LEU A 91 -5.51 0.28 -8.82
C LEU A 91 -6.37 1.46 -8.37
N LEU A 92 -6.29 1.81 -7.09
CA LEU A 92 -7.02 2.93 -6.49
C LEU A 92 -6.12 4.14 -6.30
N LEU A 93 -4.89 3.92 -5.83
CA LEU A 93 -3.86 4.95 -5.69
C LEU A 93 -2.60 4.46 -6.40
N PRO A 94 -2.18 5.11 -7.51
CA PRO A 94 -0.90 4.84 -8.16
C PRO A 94 0.27 4.92 -7.19
N PRO A 95 1.42 4.29 -7.48
CA PRO A 95 2.60 4.39 -6.64
C PRO A 95 2.92 5.85 -6.24
N GLN A 96 2.96 6.10 -4.94
CA GLN A 96 3.27 7.40 -4.35
C GLN A 96 4.58 7.31 -3.58
N LYS A 97 5.46 8.29 -3.79
CA LYS A 97 6.69 8.42 -3.00
C LYS A 97 6.36 8.83 -1.57
N LEU A 98 6.90 8.10 -0.60
CA LEU A 98 6.74 8.41 0.81
C LEU A 98 7.97 9.11 1.39
N ARG A 99 7.77 9.78 2.52
CA ARG A 99 8.80 10.50 3.28
C ARG A 99 8.83 10.00 4.71
N SER A 100 9.99 10.08 5.37
CA SER A 100 10.12 9.74 6.78
C SER A 100 9.27 10.64 7.66
N HIS A 101 8.72 10.06 8.73
CA HIS A 101 8.06 10.80 9.81
C HIS A 101 6.99 11.79 9.31
N ARG A 102 6.13 11.33 8.40
CA ARG A 102 5.17 12.17 7.70
C ARG A 102 3.82 11.48 7.48
N ARG A 103 2.76 12.26 7.64
CA ARG A 103 1.41 11.92 7.15
C ARG A 103 1.27 12.32 5.69
N HIS A 104 0.82 11.39 4.87
CA HIS A 104 0.53 11.60 3.46
C HIS A 104 -0.98 11.48 3.27
N CYS A 105 -1.63 12.58 2.96
CA CYS A 105 -3.08 12.65 2.77
C CYS A 105 -3.36 12.75 1.27
N TYR A 106 -4.19 11.84 0.76
CA TYR A 106 -4.62 11.79 -0.63
C TYR A 106 -6.12 12.03 -0.67
N ALA A 107 -6.54 12.98 -1.48
CA ALA A 107 -7.95 13.32 -1.69
C ALA A 107 -8.50 12.57 -2.91
N THR A 108 -9.80 12.72 -3.15
CA THR A 108 -10.48 12.09 -4.29
C THR A 108 -9.82 12.40 -5.64
N SER A 109 -9.20 13.57 -5.80
CA SER A 109 -8.46 13.97 -7.00
C SER A 109 -7.21 13.14 -7.29
N ASP A 110 -6.67 12.47 -6.27
CA ASP A 110 -5.47 11.64 -6.36
C ASP A 110 -5.82 10.16 -6.64
N LEU A 111 -7.11 9.80 -6.53
CA LEU A 111 -7.60 8.44 -6.64
C LEU A 111 -8.03 8.13 -8.08
N ILE A 112 -7.72 6.93 -8.52
CA ILE A 112 -8.32 6.34 -9.72
C ILE A 112 -9.65 5.73 -9.28
N LEU A 113 -10.72 6.50 -9.45
CA LEU A 113 -12.07 6.00 -9.33
C LEU A 113 -12.51 5.52 -10.71
N ASP A 114 -12.69 4.21 -10.86
CA ASP A 114 -13.43 3.68 -12.01
C ASP A 114 -14.83 4.32 -11.99
N GLN A 115 -15.17 5.06 -13.05
CA GLN A 115 -16.55 5.48 -13.31
C GLN A 115 -17.41 4.30 -13.73
#